data_AF-A0A4S0JG26-F1
#
_entry.id   AF-A0A4S0JG26-F1
#
_cell.length_a   1.000
_cell.length_b   1.000
_cell.length_c   1.000
_cell.angle_alpha   90.00
_cell.angle_beta   90.00
_cell.angle_gamma   90.00
#
_symmetry.space_group_name_H-M   'P 1'
#
loop_
_entity.id
_entity.type
_entity.pdbx_description
1 polymer ?
#
loop_
_entity_poly.entity_id
_entity_poly.type
_entity_poly.pdbx_seq_one_letter_code
_entity_poly.pdbx_strand_id
1 'polypeptide(L)'
;CEYMTDGVVVVLGKVGLNFGAGFTGGLAYVLDVDRDFVDRYNHELIDIHRVSAEGFENYRQHLHRLIGRHRELTGSIWAQQILDEFRDYIGKFWLVKPK
;
A
#
# COMPACT_ATOMS: atom_id res chain seq x y z
N CYS A 1 -3.24 9.08 -4.80
CA CYS A 1 -2.10 9.95 -4.45
C CYS A 1 -1.66 10.68 -5.70
N GLU A 2 -2.26 11.85 -5.96
CA GLU A 2 -1.83 12.71 -7.06
C GLU A 2 -0.85 13.75 -6.51
N TYR A 3 0.24 14.05 -7.23
CA TYR A 3 1.24 15.05 -6.83
C TYR A 3 1.88 14.81 -5.45
N MET A 4 1.98 13.56 -5.01
CA MET A 4 2.65 13.21 -3.75
C MET A 4 4.16 13.42 -3.89
N THR A 5 4.74 14.25 -3.02
CA THR A 5 6.16 14.62 -3.06
C THR A 5 6.98 14.08 -1.89
N ASP A 6 6.34 13.62 -0.81
CA ASP A 6 6.98 12.92 0.30
C ASP A 6 5.91 12.24 1.19
N GLY A 7 6.35 11.49 2.19
CA GLY A 7 5.51 10.87 3.21
C GLY A 7 5.13 9.43 2.89
N VAL A 8 4.19 8.89 3.67
CA VAL A 8 3.77 7.50 3.56
C VAL A 8 2.24 7.40 3.60
N VAL A 9 1.66 6.71 2.63
CA VAL A 9 0.21 6.45 2.55
C VAL A 9 -0.05 4.95 2.62
N VAL A 10 -1.06 4.52 3.36
CA VAL A 10 -1.56 3.14 3.35
C VAL A 10 -3.04 3.17 2.97
N VAL A 11 -3.41 2.44 1.92
CA VAL A 11 -4.78 2.27 1.48
C VAL A 11 -5.21 0.82 1.73
N LEU A 12 -6.14 0.61 2.67
CA LEU A 12 -6.67 -0.70 3.05
C LEU A 12 -7.89 -1.09 2.20
N GLY A 13 -7.84 -0.85 0.91
CA GLY A 13 -8.95 -1.16 0.00
C GLY A 13 -8.75 -0.62 -1.41
N LYS A 14 -9.83 -0.64 -2.17
CA LYS A 14 -9.85 -0.26 -3.58
C LYS A 14 -9.48 1.20 -3.80
N VAL A 15 -8.76 1.47 -4.89
CA VAL A 15 -8.40 2.82 -5.33
C VAL A 15 -9.12 3.18 -6.64
N GLY A 16 -9.22 4.49 -6.89
CA GLY A 16 -9.69 5.03 -8.17
C GLY A 16 -8.67 4.87 -9.31
N LEU A 17 -9.07 5.32 -10.50
CA LEU A 17 -8.21 5.39 -11.68
C LEU A 17 -7.12 6.45 -11.53
N ASN A 18 -6.05 6.30 -12.32
CA ASN A 18 -4.92 7.23 -12.39
C ASN A 18 -4.17 7.39 -11.05
N PHE A 19 -4.12 6.33 -10.24
CA PHE A 19 -3.41 6.37 -8.97
C PHE A 19 -1.92 6.64 -9.19
N GLY A 20 -1.35 7.64 -8.51
CA GLY A 20 0.08 7.94 -8.58
C GLY A 20 0.49 8.92 -9.68
N ALA A 21 -0.46 9.56 -10.37
CA ALA A 21 -0.12 10.62 -11.30
C ALA A 21 0.62 11.78 -10.59
N GLY A 22 1.75 12.21 -11.13
CA GLY A 22 2.59 13.24 -10.50
C GLY A 22 3.23 12.83 -9.17
N PHE A 23 3.17 11.55 -8.77
CA PHE A 23 3.81 11.06 -7.55
C PHE A 23 5.33 10.98 -7.76
N THR A 24 6.05 11.97 -7.23
CA THR A 24 7.50 12.16 -7.38
C THR A 24 8.30 11.88 -6.11
N GLY A 25 7.67 11.70 -4.94
CA GLY A 25 8.38 11.40 -3.69
C GLY A 25 7.52 10.75 -2.62
N GLY A 26 8.13 9.90 -1.78
CA GLY A 26 7.48 9.15 -0.71
C GLY A 26 7.14 7.69 -1.08
N LEU A 27 6.28 7.05 -0.29
CA LEU A 27 5.89 5.65 -0.43
C LEU A 27 4.38 5.48 -0.27
N ALA A 28 3.77 4.56 -1.02
CA ALA A 28 2.40 4.13 -0.74
C ALA A 28 2.26 2.62 -0.70
N TYR A 29 1.35 2.13 0.15
CA TYR A 29 0.92 0.74 0.20
C TYR A 29 -0.53 0.66 -0.23
N VAL A 30 -0.86 -0.24 -1.14
CA VAL A 30 -2.24 -0.43 -1.62
C VAL A 30 -2.63 -1.89 -1.47
N LEU A 31 -3.70 -2.15 -0.71
CA LEU A 31 -4.30 -3.48 -0.62
C LEU A 31 -5.20 -3.73 -1.83
N ASP A 32 -4.80 -4.70 -2.66
CA ASP A 32 -5.48 -5.06 -3.90
C ASP A 32 -6.10 -6.45 -3.82
N VAL A 33 -7.29 -6.54 -3.22
CA VAL A 33 -8.04 -7.80 -3.08
C VAL A 33 -8.60 -8.29 -4.42
N ASP A 34 -9.05 -7.35 -5.25
CA ASP A 34 -9.71 -7.63 -6.55
C ASP A 34 -8.70 -7.92 -7.68
N ARG A 35 -7.40 -7.69 -7.44
CA ARG A 35 -6.30 -7.83 -8.42
C ARG A 35 -6.44 -6.91 -9.63
N ASP A 36 -7.01 -5.72 -9.43
CA ASP A 36 -7.28 -4.75 -10.49
C ASP A 36 -6.45 -3.45 -10.36
N PHE A 37 -5.52 -3.38 -9.40
CA PHE A 37 -4.69 -2.20 -9.20
C PHE A 37 -3.75 -1.93 -10.38
N VAL A 38 -3.25 -2.97 -11.05
CA VAL A 38 -2.31 -2.86 -12.18
C VAL A 38 -2.92 -2.05 -13.33
N ASP A 39 -4.25 -2.11 -13.50
CA ASP A 39 -4.99 -1.38 -14.52
C ASP A 39 -5.39 0.04 -14.08
N ARG A 40 -5.14 0.40 -12.82
CA ARG A 40 -5.61 1.65 -12.20
C ARG A 40 -4.51 2.66 -11.91
N TYR A 41 -3.25 2.27 -11.90
CA TYR A 41 -2.15 3.19 -11.59
C TYR A 41 -1.60 3.89 -12.84
N ASN A 42 -0.99 5.06 -12.63
CA ASN A 42 -0.30 5.80 -13.67
C ASN A 42 1.16 5.33 -13.76
N HIS A 43 1.56 4.78 -14.91
CA HIS A 43 2.88 4.15 -15.12
C HIS A 43 4.01 5.14 -15.43
N GLU A 44 3.71 6.44 -15.53
CA GLU A 44 4.67 7.44 -15.98
C GLU A 44 5.83 7.62 -14.99
N LEU A 45 5.50 7.84 -13.71
CA LEU A 45 6.48 8.26 -12.69
C LEU A 45 6.64 7.30 -11.51
N ILE A 46 5.82 6.25 -11.42
CA ILE A 46 5.88 5.28 -10.33
C ILE A 46 6.10 3.86 -10.82
N ASP A 47 6.75 3.07 -9.97
CA ASP A 47 6.85 1.62 -10.08
C ASP A 47 6.08 0.93 -8.95
N ILE A 48 5.58 -0.27 -9.23
CA ILE A 48 4.88 -1.10 -8.26
C ILE A 48 5.63 -2.40 -8.00
N HIS A 49 5.71 -2.80 -6.73
CA HIS A 49 6.38 -4.02 -6.30
C HIS A 49 5.48 -4.79 -5.34
N ARG A 50 5.52 -6.14 -5.38
CA ARG A 50 4.85 -6.94 -4.36
C ARG A 50 5.58 -6.77 -3.04
N VAL A 51 4.86 -6.36 -1.99
CA VAL A 51 5.45 -6.19 -0.65
C VAL A 51 5.96 -7.52 -0.08
N SER A 52 5.41 -8.64 -0.55
CA SER A 52 5.84 -9.99 -0.20
C SER A 52 7.11 -10.48 -0.91
N ALA A 53 7.67 -9.71 -1.84
CA ALA A 53 8.89 -10.09 -2.55
C ALA A 53 10.11 -10.17 -1.61
N GLU A 54 11.10 -10.96 -2.00
CA GLU A 54 12.38 -11.08 -1.28
C GLU A 54 13.12 -9.73 -1.24
N GLY A 55 13.69 -9.38 -0.09
CA GLY A 55 14.39 -8.11 0.12
C GLY A 55 13.50 -6.94 0.53
N PHE A 56 12.18 -7.16 0.72
CA PHE A 56 11.21 -6.15 1.14
C PHE A 56 10.76 -6.30 2.60
N GLU A 57 11.54 -6.98 3.44
CA GLU A 57 11.23 -7.24 4.86
C GLU A 57 10.96 -5.94 5.65
N ASN A 58 11.76 -4.90 5.40
CA ASN A 58 11.60 -3.60 6.07
C ASN A 58 10.25 -2.94 5.72
N TYR A 59 9.81 -3.05 4.47
CA TYR A 59 8.51 -2.52 4.04
C TYR A 59 7.34 -3.31 4.64
N ARG A 60 7.48 -4.64 4.76
CA ARG A 60 6.50 -5.50 5.46
C ARG A 60 6.33 -5.10 6.92
N GLN A 61 7.44 -4.94 7.64
CA GLN A 61 7.43 -4.51 9.04
C GLN A 61 6.84 -3.09 9.18
N HIS A 62 7.21 -2.19 8.27
CA HIS A 62 6.69 -0.83 8.28
C HIS A 62 5.17 -0.79 8.06
N LEU A 63 4.67 -1.50 7.04
CA LEU A 63 3.24 -1.63 6.78
C LEU A 63 2.50 -2.19 7.98
N HIS A 64 2.98 -3.31 8.56
CA HIS A 64 2.34 -3.92 9.73
C HIS A 64 2.21 -2.93 10.89
N ARG A 65 3.27 -2.14 11.17
CA ARG A 65 3.26 -1.10 12.21
C ARG A 65 2.23 0.00 11.90
N LEU A 66 2.14 0.45 10.66
CA LEU A 66 1.17 1.49 10.26
C LEU A 66 -0.28 1.01 10.40
N ILE A 67 -0.57 -0.23 10.00
CA ILE A 67 -1.90 -0.83 10.17
C ILE A 67 -2.23 -1.00 11.66
N GLY A 68 -1.26 -1.49 12.46
CA GLY A 68 -1.39 -1.58 13.92
C GLY A 68 -1.72 -0.23 14.55
N ARG A 69 -0.98 0.81 14.16
CA ARG A 69 -1.23 2.17 14.65
C ARG A 69 -2.60 2.70 14.23
N HIS A 70 -3.02 2.43 13.00
CA HIS A 70 -4.37 2.80 12.53
C HIS A 70 -5.45 2.08 13.36
N ARG A 71 -5.30 0.78 13.63
CA ARG A 71 -6.20 0.00 14.49
C ARG A 71 -6.26 0.56 15.90
N GLU A 72 -5.13 0.92 16.50
CA GLU A 72 -5.08 1.53 17.84
C GLU A 72 -5.84 2.85 17.91
N LEU A 73 -5.66 3.70 16.91
CA LEU A 73 -6.24 5.05 16.90
C LEU A 73 -7.73 5.07 16.53
N THR A 74 -8.20 4.08 15.78
CA THR A 74 -9.56 4.10 15.19
C THR A 74 -10.47 2.98 15.68
N GLY A 75 -9.92 1.93 16.27
CA GLY A 75 -10.67 0.71 16.57
C GLY A 75 -11.14 -0.06 15.32
N SER A 76 -10.54 0.19 14.16
CA SER A 76 -10.94 -0.41 12.88
C SER A 76 -10.92 -1.94 12.93
N ILE A 77 -12.12 -2.55 12.84
CA ILE A 77 -12.30 -4.01 12.75
C ILE A 77 -11.61 -4.54 11.49
N TRP A 78 -11.68 -3.79 10.39
CA TRP A 78 -11.03 -4.18 9.14
C TRP A 78 -9.51 -4.24 9.28
N ALA A 79 -8.92 -3.24 9.93
CA ALA A 79 -7.48 -3.25 10.21
C ALA A 79 -7.10 -4.40 11.17
N GLN A 80 -7.93 -4.71 12.16
CA GLN A 80 -7.74 -5.85 13.04
C GLN A 80 -7.74 -7.17 12.25
N GLN A 81 -8.72 -7.38 11.36
CA GLN A 81 -8.77 -8.58 10.52
C GLN A 81 -7.53 -8.72 9.64
N ILE A 82 -7.07 -7.63 9.01
CA ILE A 82 -5.85 -7.66 8.20
C ILE A 82 -4.62 -8.02 9.05
N LEU A 83 -4.53 -7.57 10.31
CA LEU A 83 -3.43 -7.91 11.21
C LEU A 83 -3.48 -9.37 11.64
N ASP A 84 -4.67 -9.89 11.96
CA ASP A 84 -4.87 -11.27 12.39
C ASP A 84 -4.53 -12.26 11.26
N GLU A 85 -4.89 -11.92 10.02
CA GLU A 85 -4.67 -12.72 8.81
C GLU A 85 -3.51 -12.17 7.95
N PHE A 86 -2.55 -11.46 8.55
CA PHE A 86 -1.56 -10.66 7.79
C PHE A 86 -0.75 -11.48 6.77
N ARG A 87 -0.46 -12.75 7.07
CA ARG A 87 0.24 -13.65 6.15
C ARG A 87 -0.52 -13.88 4.84
N ASP A 88 -1.84 -13.87 4.87
CA ASP A 88 -2.68 -14.08 3.70
C ASP A 88 -2.91 -12.79 2.91
N TYR A 89 -2.91 -11.66 3.61
CA TYR A 89 -3.06 -10.34 2.99
C TYR A 89 -1.77 -9.79 2.40
N ILE A 90 -0.58 -10.14 2.93
CA ILE A 90 0.67 -9.49 2.51
C ILE A 90 0.98 -9.65 1.02
N GLY A 91 0.61 -10.79 0.42
CA GLY A 91 0.77 -11.02 -1.02
C GLY A 91 -0.15 -10.16 -1.90
N LYS A 92 -1.20 -9.56 -1.31
CA LYS A 92 -2.16 -8.69 -1.97
C LYS A 92 -1.79 -7.21 -1.87
N PHE A 93 -0.74 -6.87 -1.12
CA PHE A 93 -0.26 -5.49 -1.05
C PHE A 93 0.74 -5.16 -2.15
N TRP A 94 0.53 -4.00 -2.76
CA TRP A 94 1.49 -3.33 -3.61
C TRP A 94 2.24 -2.25 -2.83
N LEU A 95 3.55 -2.21 -3.01
CA LEU A 95 4.38 -1.05 -2.70
C LEU A 95 4.44 -0.18 -3.96
N VAL A 96 4.12 1.09 -3.82
CA VAL A 96 4.20 2.10 -4.86
C VAL A 96 5.29 3.08 -4.47
N LYS A 97 6.23 3.32 -5.36
CA LYS A 97 7.30 4.30 -5.17
C LYS A 97 7.59 5.04 -6.48
N PRO A 98 8.08 6.28 -6.43
CA PRO A 98 8.62 6.96 -7.60
C PRO A 98 9.77 6.17 -8.22
N LYS A 99 9.95 6.35 -9.52
CA LYS A 99 11.11 5.86 -10.28
C LYS A 99 12.42 6.51 -9.82
#